data_AF-A0A8S3ZU83-F1
#
_entry.id   AF-A0A8S3ZU83-F1
#
_cell.length_a   1.000
_cell.length_b   1.000
_cell.length_c   1.000
_cell.angle_alpha   90.00
_cell.angle_beta   90.00
_cell.angle_gamma   90.00
#
_symmetry.space_group_name_H-M   'P 1'
#
loop_
_entity.id
_entity.type
_entity.pdbx_description
1 polymer ?
#
loop_
_entity_poly.entity_id
_entity_poly.type
_entity_poly.pdbx_seq_one_letter_code
_entity_poly.pdbx_strand_id
1 'polypeptide(L)'
;MGCFRQSRDDEDDKLRKEANKRIERQLAKDKLLYRGTHRLLLLGAGESGKSTIVKQMRILHVNGFGPEERKQKIEDIKKNLRDAILTITGAMSTLNPPVALEHPSNKAKVDYIQDKASQQDFDYPPIFYEYTEILWKDKGVQTAFERSNEYQLIDCAQ
;
A
#
# COMPACT_ATOMS: atom_id res chain seq x y z
N MET A 1 66.12 -16.66 11.16
CA MET A 1 64.75 -16.43 11.66
C MET A 1 63.87 -16.08 10.47
N GLY A 2 62.89 -16.90 10.09
CA GLY A 2 62.06 -16.64 8.91
C GLY A 2 60.93 -17.62 8.64
N CYS A 3 60.94 -18.82 9.22
CA CYS A 3 59.95 -19.87 8.90
C CYS A 3 58.57 -19.73 9.57
N PHE A 4 58.30 -18.70 10.38
CA PHE A 4 57.03 -18.58 11.14
C PHE A 4 55.93 -17.77 10.43
N ARG A 5 56.24 -17.10 9.31
CA ARG A 5 55.28 -16.26 8.55
C ARG A 5 54.55 -17.05 7.45
N GLN A 6 55.25 -17.97 6.79
CA GLN A 6 54.72 -18.82 5.70
C GLN A 6 53.54 -19.70 6.16
N SER A 7 53.60 -20.24 7.37
CA SER A 7 52.53 -21.12 7.90
C SER A 7 51.21 -20.39 8.17
N ARG A 8 51.24 -19.08 8.46
CA ARG A 8 50.02 -18.28 8.63
C ARG A 8 49.38 -17.92 7.29
N ASP A 9 50.20 -17.55 6.31
CA ASP A 9 49.71 -17.25 4.96
C ASP A 9 49.11 -18.50 4.27
N ASP A 10 49.72 -19.68 4.49
CA ASP A 10 49.20 -20.96 3.98
C ASP A 10 47.86 -21.37 4.61
N GLU A 11 47.68 -21.16 5.93
CA GLU A 11 46.41 -21.42 6.63
C GLU A 11 45.32 -20.42 6.19
N ASP A 12 45.66 -19.13 6.03
CA ASP A 12 44.74 -18.12 5.52
C ASP A 12 44.30 -18.40 4.08
N ASP A 13 45.22 -18.85 3.22
CA ASP A 13 44.89 -19.25 1.84
C ASP A 13 44.06 -20.52 1.77
N LYS A 14 44.24 -21.45 2.73
CA LYS A 14 43.40 -22.64 2.87
C LYS A 14 41.98 -22.27 3.31
N LEU A 15 41.85 -21.38 4.29
CA LEU A 15 40.56 -20.84 4.74
C LEU A 15 39.84 -20.09 3.60
N ARG A 16 40.57 -19.30 2.81
CA ARG A 16 40.04 -18.61 1.62
C ARG A 16 39.55 -19.60 0.57
N LYS A 17 40.32 -20.66 0.27
CA LYS A 17 39.91 -21.71 -0.67
C LYS A 17 38.68 -22.46 -0.19
N GLU A 18 38.59 -22.77 1.10
CA GLU A 18 37.41 -23.42 1.67
C GLU A 18 36.17 -22.52 1.62
N ALA A 19 36.32 -21.23 1.93
CA ALA A 19 35.25 -20.23 1.80
C ALA A 19 34.79 -20.12 0.34
N ASN A 20 35.73 -20.03 -0.61
CA ASN A 20 35.41 -19.93 -2.03
C ASN A 20 34.67 -21.18 -2.54
N LYS A 21 35.12 -22.38 -2.13
CA LYS A 21 34.44 -23.65 -2.44
C LYS A 21 33.03 -23.73 -1.86
N ARG A 22 32.79 -23.15 -0.68
CA ARG A 22 31.44 -23.05 -0.10
C ARG A 22 30.56 -22.11 -0.93
N ILE A 23 31.10 -20.97 -1.35
CA ILE A 23 30.39 -20.00 -2.20
C ILE A 23 30.04 -20.62 -3.56
N GLU A 24 30.99 -21.27 -4.25
CA GLU A 24 30.74 -21.93 -5.53
C GLU A 24 29.65 -23.00 -5.45
N ARG A 25 29.65 -23.80 -4.37
CA ARG A 25 28.60 -24.78 -4.12
C ARG A 25 27.23 -24.12 -3.92
N GLN A 26 27.17 -22.99 -3.22
CA GLN A 26 25.93 -22.24 -3.04
C GLN A 26 25.44 -21.66 -4.37
N LEU A 27 26.33 -21.04 -5.15
CA LEU A 27 26.01 -20.50 -6.47
C LEU A 27 25.47 -21.57 -7.43
N ALA A 28 26.04 -22.78 -7.40
CA ALA A 28 25.55 -23.89 -8.22
C ALA A 28 24.10 -24.29 -7.85
N LYS A 29 23.78 -24.34 -6.55
CA LYS A 29 22.42 -24.61 -6.06
C LYS A 29 21.46 -23.50 -6.44
N ASP A 30 21.84 -22.25 -6.23
CA ASP A 30 21.01 -21.09 -6.55
C ASP A 30 20.73 -20.98 -8.05
N LYS A 31 21.71 -21.35 -8.90
CA LYS A 31 21.55 -21.39 -10.36
C LYS A 31 20.52 -22.44 -10.80
N LEU A 32 20.46 -23.59 -10.14
CA LEU A 32 19.44 -24.61 -10.41
C LEU A 32 18.05 -24.12 -10.00
N LEU A 33 17.91 -23.55 -8.81
CA LEU A 33 16.64 -22.97 -8.33
C LEU A 33 16.17 -21.83 -9.25
N TYR A 34 17.09 -20.96 -9.65
CA TYR A 34 16.81 -19.84 -10.54
C TYR A 34 16.31 -20.30 -11.91
N ARG A 35 16.92 -21.35 -12.48
CA ARG A 35 16.48 -21.95 -13.76
C ARG A 35 15.09 -22.59 -13.67
N GLY A 36 14.72 -23.14 -12.51
CA GLY A 36 13.38 -23.71 -12.28
C GLY A 36 12.30 -22.67 -11.96
N THR A 37 12.69 -21.42 -11.68
CA THR A 37 11.76 -20.36 -11.30
C THR A 37 11.18 -19.67 -12.53
N HIS A 38 9.85 -19.67 -12.67
CA HIS A 38 9.15 -18.97 -13.74
C HIS A 38 8.96 -17.50 -13.35
N ARG A 39 9.59 -16.58 -14.08
CA ARG A 39 9.51 -15.14 -13.83
C ARG A 39 8.38 -14.52 -14.63
N LEU A 40 7.40 -13.97 -13.93
CA LEU A 40 6.25 -13.27 -14.53
C LEU A 40 6.39 -11.77 -14.29
N LEU A 41 6.17 -10.97 -15.33
CA LEU A 41 6.14 -9.50 -15.27
C LEU A 41 4.71 -9.04 -15.51
N LEU A 42 4.14 -8.30 -14.56
CA LEU A 42 2.82 -7.71 -14.69
C LEU A 42 2.95 -6.25 -15.14
N LEU A 43 2.36 -5.93 -16.30
CA LEU A 43 2.34 -4.59 -16.89
C LEU A 43 0.90 -4.07 -16.93
N GLY A 44 0.75 -2.74 -16.86
CA GLY A 44 -0.55 -2.07 -16.90
C GLY A 44 -0.47 -0.66 -16.31
N ALA A 45 -1.42 0.20 -16.67
CA ALA A 45 -1.54 1.57 -16.17
C ALA A 45 -1.66 1.65 -14.64
N GLY A 46 -1.54 2.86 -14.06
CA GLY A 46 -1.87 3.07 -12.64
C GLY A 46 -3.22 2.44 -12.28
N GLU A 47 -3.33 1.87 -11.09
CA GLU A 47 -4.60 1.35 -10.54
C GLU A 47 -5.25 0.17 -11.31
N SER A 48 -4.60 -0.36 -12.36
CA SER A 48 -5.08 -1.49 -13.17
C SER A 48 -5.15 -2.87 -12.46
N GLY A 49 -5.12 -2.93 -11.13
CA GLY A 49 -5.25 -4.16 -10.36
C GLY A 49 -4.00 -5.06 -10.25
N LYS A 50 -2.83 -4.65 -10.75
CA LYS A 50 -1.57 -5.44 -10.68
C LYS A 50 -1.24 -5.90 -9.26
N SER A 51 -1.29 -4.97 -8.31
CA SER A 51 -1.04 -5.27 -6.89
C SER A 51 -2.09 -6.23 -6.32
N THR A 52 -3.34 -6.15 -6.80
CA THR A 52 -4.42 -7.05 -6.40
C THR A 52 -4.15 -8.48 -6.88
N ILE A 53 -3.67 -8.66 -8.11
CA ILE A 53 -3.27 -9.98 -8.64
C ILE A 53 -2.15 -10.59 -7.79
N VAL A 54 -1.11 -9.81 -7.46
CA VAL A 54 -0.01 -10.29 -6.60
C VAL A 54 -0.51 -10.67 -5.20
N LYS A 55 -1.42 -9.87 -4.61
CA LYS A 55 -2.05 -10.19 -3.33
C LYS A 55 -2.85 -11.50 -3.40
N GLN A 56 -3.60 -11.74 -4.48
CA GLN A 56 -4.34 -12.99 -4.68
C GLN A 56 -3.41 -14.19 -4.80
N MET A 57 -2.32 -14.08 -5.57
CA MET A 57 -1.31 -15.14 -5.66
C MET A 57 -0.76 -15.51 -4.28
N ARG A 58 -0.53 -14.51 -3.41
CA ARG A 58 -0.07 -14.74 -2.05
C ARG A 58 -1.12 -15.43 -1.16
N ILE A 59 -2.39 -15.03 -1.27
CA ILE A 59 -3.49 -15.67 -0.53
C ILE A 59 -3.60 -17.15 -0.92
N LEU A 60 -3.56 -17.45 -2.22
CA LEU A 60 -3.79 -18.80 -2.74
C LEU A 60 -2.58 -19.73 -2.60
N HIS A 61 -1.35 -19.19 -2.68
CA HIS A 61 -0.14 -20.02 -2.79
C HIS A 61 0.91 -19.80 -1.69
N VAL A 62 0.77 -18.79 -0.83
CA VAL A 62 1.82 -18.41 0.15
C VAL A 62 1.21 -18.04 1.51
N ASN A 63 0.51 -18.98 2.15
CA ASN A 63 -0.02 -18.88 3.53
C ASN A 63 -0.69 -17.54 3.92
N GLY A 64 -1.18 -16.78 2.94
CA GLY A 64 -1.81 -15.47 3.11
C GLY A 64 -0.99 -14.44 3.89
N PHE A 65 -1.72 -13.63 4.67
CA PHE A 65 -1.20 -12.50 5.45
C PHE A 65 -1.27 -12.81 6.95
N GLY A 66 -0.14 -12.67 7.64
CA GLY A 66 -0.03 -12.87 9.09
C GLY A 66 -0.70 -11.76 9.91
N PRO A 67 -0.89 -11.96 11.23
CA PRO A 67 -1.60 -11.02 12.10
C PRO A 67 -0.95 -9.63 12.15
N GLU A 68 0.38 -9.55 12.25
CA GLU A 68 1.11 -8.27 12.28
C GLU A 68 0.94 -7.48 10.98
N GLU A 69 0.95 -8.16 9.83
CA GLU A 69 0.76 -7.49 8.55
C GLU A 69 -0.68 -7.00 8.38
N ARG A 70 -1.66 -7.78 8.84
CA ARG A 70 -3.07 -7.32 8.88
C ARG A 70 -3.21 -6.09 9.75
N LYS A 71 -2.52 -6.03 10.90
CA LYS A 71 -2.51 -4.86 11.79
C LYS A 71 -1.93 -3.64 11.09
N GLN A 72 -0.84 -3.80 10.34
CA GLN A 72 -0.28 -2.72 9.51
C GLN A 72 -1.26 -2.25 8.42
N LYS A 73 -2.06 -3.16 7.84
CA LYS A 73 -3.08 -2.81 6.84
C LYS A 73 -4.26 -2.01 7.39
N ILE A 74 -4.49 -1.99 8.70
CA ILE A 74 -5.54 -1.15 9.29
C ILE A 74 -5.27 0.33 9.01
N GLU A 75 -4.02 0.77 9.12
CA GLU A 75 -3.66 2.17 8.86
C GLU A 75 -3.83 2.53 7.38
N ASP A 76 -3.47 1.62 6.46
CA ASP A 76 -3.74 1.78 5.02
C ASP A 76 -5.25 1.95 4.74
N ILE A 77 -6.10 1.17 5.42
CA ILE A 77 -7.57 1.24 5.26
C ILE A 77 -8.12 2.57 5.78
N LYS A 78 -7.67 3.02 6.96
CA LYS A 78 -8.07 4.31 7.52
C LYS A 78 -7.69 5.47 6.61
N LYS A 79 -6.48 5.42 6.06
CA LYS A 79 -5.99 6.42 5.10
C LYS A 79 -6.87 6.45 3.84
N ASN A 80 -7.18 5.29 3.26
CA ASN A 80 -8.05 5.21 2.09
C ASN A 80 -9.45 5.78 2.38
N LEU A 81 -10.04 5.47 3.54
CA LEU A 81 -11.35 6.02 3.93
C LEU A 81 -11.33 7.56 3.99
N ARG A 82 -10.29 8.11 4.61
CA ARG A 82 -10.07 9.56 4.73
C ARG A 82 -9.85 10.23 3.38
N ASP A 83 -8.96 9.67 2.57
CA ASP A 83 -8.63 10.23 1.26
C ASP A 83 -9.87 10.16 0.33
N ALA A 84 -10.70 9.11 0.43
CA ALA A 84 -11.97 9.00 -0.31
C ALA A 84 -12.97 10.09 0.08
N ILE A 85 -13.30 10.24 1.38
CA ILE A 85 -14.31 11.21 1.81
C ILE A 85 -13.85 12.66 1.59
N LEU A 86 -12.56 12.96 1.77
CA LEU A 86 -11.96 14.25 1.42
C LEU A 86 -12.15 14.57 -0.05
N THR A 87 -11.85 13.60 -0.92
CA THR A 87 -11.92 13.79 -2.37
C THR A 87 -13.36 14.00 -2.83
N ILE A 88 -14.31 13.17 -2.37
CA ILE A 88 -15.72 13.28 -2.74
C ILE A 88 -16.27 14.64 -2.30
N THR A 89 -16.09 15.01 -1.02
CA THR A 89 -16.64 16.26 -0.48
C THR A 89 -15.97 17.51 -1.07
N GLY A 90 -14.68 17.43 -1.43
CA GLY A 90 -13.98 18.50 -2.14
C GLY A 90 -14.48 18.66 -3.58
N ALA A 91 -14.74 17.54 -4.26
CA ALA A 91 -15.20 17.53 -5.64
C ALA A 91 -16.60 18.13 -5.82
N MET A 92 -17.47 18.05 -4.81
CA MET A 92 -18.86 18.56 -4.86
C MET A 92 -18.97 19.98 -5.43
N SER A 93 -18.04 20.87 -5.05
CA SER A 93 -18.00 22.27 -5.50
C SER A 93 -17.38 22.48 -6.89
N THR A 94 -16.58 21.52 -7.35
CA THR A 94 -15.82 21.57 -8.61
C THR A 94 -16.56 20.92 -9.78
N LEU A 95 -17.53 20.05 -9.49
CA LEU A 95 -18.40 19.43 -10.48
C LEU A 95 -19.23 20.49 -11.24
N ASN A 96 -19.59 20.18 -12.50
CA ASN A 96 -20.41 21.08 -13.32
C ASN A 96 -21.69 20.35 -13.80
N PRO A 97 -22.89 20.70 -13.32
CA PRO A 97 -23.15 21.70 -12.29
C PRO A 97 -22.66 21.24 -10.90
N PRO A 98 -22.37 22.19 -9.97
CA PRO A 98 -21.99 21.86 -8.61
C PRO A 98 -23.08 21.08 -7.88
N VAL A 99 -22.67 20.17 -6.99
CA VAL A 99 -23.59 19.39 -6.16
C VAL A 99 -23.66 20.00 -4.77
N ALA A 100 -24.87 20.35 -4.33
CA ALA A 100 -25.11 20.83 -2.97
C ALA A 100 -25.40 19.67 -2.03
N LEU A 101 -25.12 19.86 -0.74
CA LEU A 101 -25.55 18.95 0.33
C LEU A 101 -27.08 18.93 0.39
N GLU A 102 -27.66 17.75 0.62
CA GLU A 102 -29.10 17.61 0.89
C GLU A 102 -29.45 18.31 2.21
N HIS A 103 -28.60 18.16 3.22
CA HIS A 103 -28.77 18.79 4.52
C HIS A 103 -27.72 19.89 4.74
N PRO A 104 -28.10 21.19 4.73
CA PRO A 104 -27.17 22.28 5.00
C PRO A 104 -26.47 22.19 6.36
N SER A 105 -27.09 21.52 7.35
CA SER A 105 -26.50 21.24 8.67
C SER A 105 -25.26 20.33 8.60
N ASN A 106 -25.04 19.63 7.48
CA ASN A 106 -23.83 18.84 7.25
C ASN A 106 -22.63 19.68 6.81
N LYS A 107 -22.81 20.96 6.49
CA LYS A 107 -21.72 21.85 6.07
C LYS A 107 -20.58 21.91 7.11
N ALA A 108 -20.91 22.05 8.39
CA ALA A 108 -19.90 22.06 9.45
C ALA A 108 -19.08 20.74 9.53
N LYS A 109 -19.68 19.62 9.11
CA LYS A 109 -18.99 18.31 9.05
C LYS A 109 -18.06 18.25 7.84
N VAL A 110 -18.49 18.77 6.69
CA VAL A 110 -17.62 18.91 5.50
C VAL A 110 -16.42 19.80 5.83
N ASP A 111 -16.67 20.94 6.49
CA ASP A 111 -15.60 21.87 6.90
C ASP A 111 -14.61 21.18 7.86
N TYR A 112 -15.10 20.38 8.81
CA TYR A 112 -14.23 19.56 9.68
C TYR A 112 -13.38 18.58 8.88
N ILE A 113 -13.97 17.84 7.94
CA ILE A 113 -13.25 16.88 7.11
C ILE A 113 -12.16 17.59 6.30
N GLN A 114 -12.49 18.70 5.63
CA GLN A 114 -11.55 19.44 4.79
C GLN A 114 -10.41 20.13 5.59
N ASP A 115 -10.68 20.66 6.78
CA ASP A 115 -9.68 21.36 7.61
C ASP A 115 -8.85 20.42 8.49
N LYS A 116 -9.50 19.46 9.18
CA LYS A 116 -8.83 18.60 10.16
C LYS A 116 -8.32 17.30 9.56
N ALA A 117 -9.11 16.64 8.72
CA ALA A 117 -8.74 15.34 8.19
C ALA A 117 -7.70 15.41 7.05
N SER A 118 -7.47 16.60 6.47
CA SER A 118 -6.42 16.82 5.46
C SER A 118 -5.00 16.86 6.05
N GLN A 119 -4.86 16.92 7.38
CA GLN A 119 -3.56 17.01 8.06
C GLN A 119 -2.76 15.70 7.97
N GLN A 120 -1.44 15.82 7.85
CA GLN A 120 -0.55 14.66 7.70
C GLN A 120 -0.55 13.76 8.95
N ASP A 121 -0.63 14.36 10.14
CA ASP A 121 -0.60 13.66 11.44
C ASP A 121 -2.01 13.41 12.01
N PHE A 122 -3.00 13.22 11.14
CA PHE A 122 -4.37 12.97 11.57
C PHE A 122 -4.49 11.63 12.32
N ASP A 123 -5.01 11.68 13.56
CA ASP A 123 -5.04 10.54 14.49
C ASP A 123 -6.32 9.68 14.39
N TYR A 124 -7.21 10.00 13.45
CA TYR A 124 -8.49 9.32 13.23
C TYR A 124 -9.34 9.23 14.51
N PRO A 125 -9.77 10.38 15.06
CA PRO A 125 -10.56 10.41 16.29
C PRO A 125 -11.97 9.84 16.04
N PRO A 126 -12.70 9.35 17.07
CA PRO A 126 -14.03 8.77 16.87
C PRO A 126 -15.01 9.65 16.09
N ILE A 127 -14.93 10.98 16.30
CA ILE A 127 -15.77 11.97 15.63
C ILE A 127 -15.58 11.99 14.09
N PHE A 128 -14.39 11.63 13.61
CA PHE A 128 -14.12 11.51 12.17
C PHE A 128 -15.01 10.45 11.51
N TYR A 129 -15.12 9.27 12.14
CA TYR A 129 -15.93 8.18 11.62
C TYR A 129 -17.41 8.52 11.67
N GLU A 130 -17.87 9.16 12.76
CA GLU A 130 -19.25 9.64 12.88
C GLU A 130 -19.60 10.65 11.78
N TYR A 131 -18.74 11.64 11.54
CA TYR A 131 -18.98 12.63 10.50
C TYR A 131 -18.92 12.02 9.10
N THR A 132 -17.98 11.11 8.86
CA THR A 132 -17.88 10.38 7.60
C THR A 132 -19.15 9.56 7.35
N GLU A 133 -19.69 8.87 8.36
CA GLU A 133 -20.93 8.09 8.23
C GLU A 133 -22.13 8.99 7.95
N ILE A 134 -22.25 10.13 8.65
CA ILE A 134 -23.34 11.10 8.43
C ILE A 134 -23.26 11.70 7.02
N LEU A 135 -22.06 12.08 6.58
CA LEU A 135 -21.84 12.64 5.25
C LEU A 135 -22.11 11.60 4.15
N TRP A 136 -21.70 10.35 4.36
CA TRP A 136 -21.98 9.28 3.40
C TRP A 136 -23.48 9.05 3.20
N LYS A 137 -24.31 9.27 4.22
CA LYS A 137 -25.78 9.17 4.13
C LYS A 137 -26.44 10.37 3.44
N ASP A 138 -25.73 11.47 3.20
CA ASP A 138 -26.26 12.66 2.53
C ASP A 138 -26.36 12.41 1.01
N LYS A 139 -27.54 12.64 0.42
CA LYS A 139 -27.72 12.41 -1.03
C LYS A 139 -26.83 13.29 -1.89
N GLY A 140 -26.49 14.50 -1.45
CA GLY A 140 -25.57 15.35 -2.20
C GLY A 140 -24.18 14.72 -2.32
N VAL A 141 -23.70 14.09 -1.24
CA VAL A 141 -22.42 13.36 -1.24
C VAL A 141 -22.52 12.11 -2.11
N GLN A 142 -23.63 11.37 -2.04
CA GLN A 142 -23.88 10.21 -2.92
C GLN A 142 -23.91 10.61 -4.40
N THR A 143 -24.61 11.70 -4.76
CA THR A 143 -24.66 12.20 -6.14
C THR A 143 -23.28 12.63 -6.64
N ALA A 144 -22.44 13.23 -5.79
CA ALA A 144 -21.07 13.54 -6.17
C ALA A 144 -20.25 12.27 -6.41
N PHE A 145 -20.41 11.25 -5.56
CA PHE A 145 -19.78 9.94 -5.72
C PHE A 145 -20.22 9.20 -6.99
N GLU A 146 -21.50 9.23 -7.34
CA GLU A 146 -22.01 8.67 -8.61
C GLU A 146 -21.35 9.34 -9.85
N ARG A 147 -20.91 10.59 -9.69
CA ARG A 147 -20.15 11.37 -10.69
C ARG A 147 -18.64 11.28 -10.49
N SER A 148 -18.15 10.27 -9.77
CA SER A 148 -16.71 10.08 -9.52
C SER A 148 -15.87 9.92 -10.77
N ASN A 149 -16.47 9.60 -11.92
CA ASN A 149 -15.78 9.57 -13.21
C ASN A 149 -15.33 10.97 -13.71
N GLU A 150 -15.82 12.07 -13.10
CA GLU A 150 -15.45 13.44 -13.46
C GLU A 150 -14.25 13.98 -12.67
N TYR A 151 -13.78 13.23 -11.66
CA TYR A 151 -12.61 13.57 -10.86
C TYR A 151 -11.78 12.31 -10.56
N GLN A 152 -10.65 12.47 -9.87
CA GLN A 152 -9.80 11.33 -9.50
C GLN A 152 -10.21 10.82 -8.13
N LEU A 153 -10.95 9.72 -8.07
CA LEU A 153 -11.30 9.02 -6.83
C LEU A 153 -10.61 7.67 -6.80
N ILE A 154 -10.12 7.26 -5.64
CA ILE A 154 -9.50 5.95 -5.46
C ILE A 154 -10.51 4.83 -5.76
N ASP A 155 -10.10 3.81 -6.52
CA ASP A 155 -10.96 2.69 -6.94
C ASP A 155 -11.60 1.92 -5.77
N CYS A 156 -10.98 1.92 -4.59
CA CYS A 156 -11.54 1.22 -3.42
C CYS A 156 -12.71 1.94 -2.75
N ALA A 157 -13.02 3.16 -3.19
CA ALA A 157 -14.22 3.87 -2.81
C ALA A 157 -15.42 3.54 -3.71
N GLN A 158 -15.17 3.04 -4.94
CA GLN A 158 -16.19 2.64 -5.92
C GLN A 158 -16.91 1.35 -5.56
#